data_AF-A0A2X3F2R7-F1
#
_entry.id   AF-A0A2X3F2R7-F1
#
_cell.length_a   1.000
_cell.length_b   1.000
_cell.length_c   1.000
_cell.angle_alpha   90.00
_cell.angle_beta   90.00
_cell.angle_gamma   90.00
#
_symmetry.space_group_name_H-M   'P 1'
#
loop_
_entity.id
_entity.type
_entity.pdbx_description
1 polymer ?
#
loop_
_entity_poly.entity_id
_entity_poly.type
_entity_poly.pdbx_seq_one_letter_code
_entity_poly.pdbx_strand_id
1 'polypeptide(L)'
;MAEANDELCLLIQVESRTALENLDAILEVDGIDGVFIGPADLSASLGYPDDAGHPDVQRVIEQSIRRIRAAGKAAGFLAVDPAMAEKCLAWGANFVAVGVDTMLYTQALDRRLAMFKSASAQPQEKTSY
;
A
#
# COMPACT_ATOMS: atom_id res chain seq x y z
N MET A 1 -9.47 20.70 26.53
CA MET A 1 -10.05 19.46 25.96
C MET A 1 -10.53 19.70 24.53
N ALA A 2 -11.27 20.79 24.23
CA ALA A 2 -11.67 21.11 22.85
C ALA A 2 -10.46 21.23 21.89
N GLU A 3 -9.46 22.03 22.26
CA GLU A 3 -8.24 22.24 21.45
C GLU A 3 -7.45 20.94 21.18
N ALA A 4 -7.40 20.02 22.15
CA ALA A 4 -6.73 18.73 21.98
C ALA A 4 -7.48 17.80 21.02
N ASN A 5 -8.80 17.94 20.88
CA ASN A 5 -9.57 17.15 19.90
C ASN A 5 -9.39 17.71 18.49
N ASP A 6 -9.31 19.04 18.35
CA ASP A 6 -9.16 19.71 17.06
C ASP A 6 -7.77 19.46 16.42
N GLU A 7 -6.78 19.05 17.22
CA GLU A 7 -5.42 18.72 16.76
C GLU A 7 -5.21 17.23 16.46
N LEU A 8 -6.18 16.36 16.78
CA LEU A 8 -6.07 14.93 16.49
C LEU A 8 -6.50 14.63 15.06
N CYS A 9 -5.71 13.79 14.38
CA CYS A 9 -6.02 13.26 13.05
C CYS A 9 -6.18 11.74 13.14
N LEU A 10 -7.38 11.24 12.88
CA LEU A 10 -7.72 9.82 12.91
C LEU A 10 -7.73 9.24 11.49
N LEU A 11 -6.76 8.36 11.23
CA LEU A 11 -6.65 7.58 10.00
C LEU A 11 -6.94 6.11 10.31
N ILE A 12 -7.75 5.45 9.48
CA ILE A 12 -8.08 4.03 9.63
C ILE A 12 -7.66 3.22 8.39
N GLN A 13 -7.46 1.91 8.56
CA GLN A 13 -7.08 1.01 7.47
C GLN A 13 -8.26 0.15 7.00
N VAL A 14 -8.39 0.01 5.67
CA VAL A 14 -9.33 -0.89 4.99
C VAL A 14 -8.53 -1.95 4.26
N GLU A 15 -8.57 -3.18 4.78
CA GLU A 15 -7.65 -4.27 4.41
C GLU A 15 -8.37 -5.58 4.07
N SER A 16 -9.70 -5.60 4.13
CA SER A 16 -10.48 -6.80 3.88
C SER A 16 -11.65 -6.55 2.96
N ARG A 17 -12.14 -7.63 2.33
CA ARG A 17 -13.40 -7.63 1.58
C ARG A 17 -14.56 -7.05 2.41
N THR A 18 -14.70 -7.48 3.66
CA THR A 18 -15.74 -6.97 4.55
C THR A 18 -15.61 -5.46 4.79
N ALA A 19 -14.39 -4.95 4.98
CA ALA A 19 -14.17 -3.52 5.15
C ALA A 19 -14.51 -2.74 3.87
N LEU A 20 -14.22 -3.28 2.68
CA LEU A 20 -14.61 -2.67 1.41
C LEU A 20 -16.13 -2.64 1.18
N GLU A 21 -16.82 -3.72 1.54
CA GLU A 21 -18.28 -3.82 1.46
C GLU A 21 -18.95 -2.78 2.36
N ASN A 22 -18.32 -2.44 3.49
CA ASN A 22 -18.80 -1.44 4.44
C ASN A 22 -18.19 -0.04 4.24
N LEU A 23 -17.43 0.19 3.16
CA LEU A 23 -16.65 1.42 2.99
C LEU A 23 -17.53 2.68 3.03
N ASP A 24 -18.72 2.68 2.43
CA ASP A 24 -19.59 3.86 2.44
C ASP A 24 -20.08 4.19 3.86
N ALA A 25 -20.50 3.18 4.63
CA ALA A 25 -20.90 3.36 6.02
C ALA A 25 -19.74 3.83 6.90
N ILE A 26 -18.51 3.35 6.64
CA ILE A 26 -17.30 3.81 7.31
C ILE A 26 -17.02 5.28 7.01
N LEU A 27 -17.19 5.71 5.76
CA LEU A 27 -16.94 7.10 5.33
C LEU A 27 -17.91 8.11 5.97
N GLU A 28 -19.12 7.66 6.32
CA GLU A 28 -20.14 8.45 7.04
C GLU A 28 -19.82 8.68 8.53
N VAL A 29 -18.87 7.93 9.10
CA VAL A 29 -18.51 8.09 10.52
C VAL A 29 -17.81 9.44 10.75
N ASP A 30 -18.36 10.19 11.70
CA ASP A 30 -17.81 11.47 12.14
C ASP A 30 -16.49 11.28 12.90
N GLY A 31 -15.56 12.22 12.71
CA GLY A 31 -14.23 12.17 13.31
C GLY A 31 -13.21 11.26 12.61
N ILE A 32 -13.56 10.55 11.53
CA ILE A 32 -12.57 9.89 10.67
C ILE A 32 -12.07 10.92 9.65
N ASP A 33 -10.77 11.20 9.63
CA ASP A 33 -10.17 12.19 8.72
C ASP A 33 -9.70 11.57 7.41
N GLY A 34 -9.30 10.29 7.44
CA GLY A 34 -8.81 9.61 6.27
C GLY A 34 -8.87 8.09 6.36
N VAL A 35 -8.86 7.48 5.18
CA VAL A 35 -8.88 6.03 5.02
C VAL A 35 -7.66 5.61 4.21
N PHE A 36 -6.93 4.65 4.74
CA PHE A 36 -5.76 4.05 4.13
C PHE A 36 -6.11 2.66 3.59
N ILE A 37 -5.67 2.35 2.36
CA ILE A 37 -5.86 1.03 1.76
C ILE A 37 -4.55 0.25 1.85
N GLY A 38 -4.56 -0.89 2.55
CA GLY A 38 -3.42 -1.81 2.62
C GLY A 38 -3.44 -2.80 1.45
N PRO A 39 -2.54 -2.69 0.45
CA PRO A 39 -2.63 -3.51 -0.75
C PRO A 39 -2.34 -5.01 -0.54
N ALA A 40 -1.41 -5.35 0.35
CA ALA A 40 -1.01 -6.74 0.59
C ALA A 40 -2.12 -7.55 1.28
N ASP A 41 -2.67 -7.01 2.38
CA ASP A 41 -3.77 -7.63 3.10
C ASP A 41 -5.05 -7.69 2.24
N LEU A 42 -5.29 -6.63 1.45
CA LEU A 42 -6.43 -6.60 0.56
C LEU A 42 -6.33 -7.63 -0.57
N SER A 43 -5.16 -7.78 -1.19
CA SER A 43 -4.99 -8.79 -2.26
C SER A 43 -5.20 -10.20 -1.70
N ALA A 44 -4.65 -10.49 -0.52
CA ALA A 44 -4.90 -11.75 0.18
C ALA A 44 -6.40 -11.96 0.49
N SER A 45 -7.09 -10.95 1.00
CA SER A 45 -8.54 -11.02 1.29
C SER A 45 -9.41 -11.20 0.03
N LEU A 46 -8.93 -10.75 -1.13
CA LEU A 46 -9.60 -10.90 -2.41
C LEU A 46 -9.29 -12.24 -3.12
N GLY A 47 -8.36 -13.04 -2.59
CA GLY A 47 -7.97 -14.34 -3.15
C GLY A 47 -6.70 -14.31 -4.00
N TYR A 48 -5.93 -13.23 -3.94
CA TYR A 48 -4.67 -12.99 -4.67
C TYR A 48 -3.52 -12.74 -3.68
N PRO A 49 -3.10 -13.76 -2.90
CA PRO A 49 -2.02 -13.58 -1.93
C PRO A 49 -0.74 -13.09 -2.64
N ASP A 50 -0.12 -12.05 -2.08
CA ASP A 50 1.10 -11.40 -2.59
C ASP A 50 1.02 -10.82 -4.01
N ASP A 51 -0.17 -10.81 -4.65
CA ASP A 51 -0.38 -10.21 -5.98
C ASP A 51 -1.30 -8.99 -5.92
N ALA A 52 -0.79 -7.90 -5.34
CA ALA A 52 -1.45 -6.60 -5.36
C ALA A 52 -1.50 -5.98 -6.78
N GLY A 53 -0.74 -6.53 -7.74
CA GLY A 53 -0.71 -6.10 -9.14
C GLY A 53 -1.87 -6.65 -9.96
N HIS A 54 -2.61 -7.64 -9.44
CA HIS A 54 -3.71 -8.26 -10.15
C HIS A 54 -4.75 -7.21 -10.62
N PRO A 55 -5.22 -7.26 -11.88
CA PRO A 55 -6.11 -6.25 -12.45
C PRO A 55 -7.37 -5.97 -11.62
N ASP A 56 -7.96 -7.02 -11.02
CA ASP A 56 -9.12 -6.86 -10.13
C ASP A 56 -8.79 -6.15 -8.82
N VAL A 57 -7.61 -6.40 -8.24
CA VAL A 57 -7.14 -5.72 -7.03
C VAL A 57 -6.88 -4.24 -7.35
N GLN A 58 -6.20 -3.96 -8.45
CA GLN A 58 -5.93 -2.59 -8.93
C GLN A 58 -7.24 -1.80 -9.16
N ARG A 59 -8.23 -2.41 -9.81
CA ARG A 59 -9.54 -1.80 -10.04
C ARG A 59 -10.27 -1.48 -8.73
N VAL A 60 -10.22 -2.40 -7.77
CA VAL A 60 -10.82 -2.19 -6.44
C VAL A 60 -10.11 -1.07 -5.69
N ILE A 61 -8.77 -1.02 -5.73
CA ILE A 61 -7.98 0.06 -5.11
C ILE A 61 -8.35 1.42 -5.72
N GLU A 62 -8.37 1.53 -7.05
CA GLU A 62 -8.74 2.77 -7.73
C GLU A 62 -10.15 3.23 -7.32
N GLN A 63 -11.12 2.33 -7.36
CA GLN A 63 -12.51 2.64 -7.01
C GLN A 63 -12.63 3.12 -5.56
N SER A 64 -11.93 2.47 -4.64
CA SER A 64 -11.91 2.84 -3.22
C SER A 64 -11.26 4.20 -2.99
N ILE A 65 -10.12 4.49 -3.61
CA ILE A 65 -9.47 5.81 -3.52
C ILE A 65 -10.43 6.91 -3.98
N ARG A 66 -11.09 6.71 -5.12
CA ARG A 66 -12.05 7.68 -5.66
C ARG A 66 -13.25 7.88 -4.73
N ARG A 67 -13.80 6.81 -4.14
CA ARG A 67 -14.91 6.88 -3.18
C ARG A 67 -14.53 7.64 -1.90
N ILE A 68 -13.36 7.32 -1.34
CA ILE A 68 -12.83 8.00 -0.14
C ILE A 68 -12.70 9.50 -0.40
N ARG A 69 -12.09 9.88 -1.53
CA ARG A 69 -11.93 11.29 -1.91
C ARG A 69 -13.26 11.98 -2.20
N ALA A 70 -14.21 11.29 -2.83
CA ALA A 70 -15.55 11.83 -3.09
C ALA A 70 -16.35 12.09 -1.81
N ALA A 71 -16.10 11.33 -0.74
CA ALA A 71 -16.67 11.55 0.58
C ALA A 71 -15.97 12.67 1.38
N GLY A 72 -15.01 13.38 0.78
CA GLY A 72 -14.29 14.48 1.41
C GLY A 72 -13.23 14.03 2.44
N LYS A 73 -12.97 12.73 2.57
CA LYS A 73 -11.93 12.19 3.45
C LYS A 73 -10.60 12.05 2.70
N ALA A 74 -9.48 12.10 3.43
CA ALA A 74 -8.18 11.85 2.83
C ALA A 74 -8.07 10.36 2.40
N ALA A 75 -7.37 10.09 1.28
CA ALA A 75 -7.12 8.73 0.80
C ALA A 75 -5.64 8.39 0.85
N GLY A 76 -5.34 7.27 1.52
CA GLY A 76 -3.98 6.83 1.82
C GLY A 76 -3.60 5.52 1.17
N PHE A 77 -2.32 5.37 0.89
CA PHE A 77 -1.79 4.17 0.26
C PHE A 77 -0.29 3.97 0.55
N LEU A 78 0.16 2.71 0.61
CA LEU A 78 1.58 2.35 0.56
C LEU A 78 1.94 1.84 -0.83
N ALA A 79 2.74 2.61 -1.56
CA ALA A 79 3.27 2.28 -2.86
C ALA A 79 4.80 2.19 -2.81
N VAL A 80 5.33 0.99 -2.62
CA VAL A 80 6.79 0.74 -2.60
C VAL A 80 7.43 0.81 -4.00
N ASP A 81 6.62 0.76 -5.05
CA ASP A 81 7.01 0.99 -6.44
C ASP A 81 6.62 2.42 -6.88
N PRO A 82 7.55 3.22 -7.44
CA PRO A 82 7.24 4.59 -7.90
C PRO A 82 6.11 4.68 -8.92
N ALA A 83 5.99 3.72 -9.86
CA ALA A 83 4.92 3.75 -10.85
C ALA A 83 3.54 3.51 -10.21
N MET A 84 3.47 2.67 -9.18
CA MET A 84 2.26 2.55 -8.36
C MET A 84 1.95 3.85 -7.59
N ALA A 85 2.96 4.54 -7.05
CA ALA A 85 2.76 5.80 -6.35
C ALA A 85 2.16 6.87 -7.29
N GLU A 86 2.69 6.99 -8.50
CA GLU A 86 2.15 7.90 -9.53
C GLU A 86 0.70 7.59 -9.88
N LYS A 87 0.35 6.29 -10.05
CA LYS A 87 -1.04 5.87 -10.29
C LYS A 87 -1.96 6.26 -9.14
N CYS A 88 -1.58 5.98 -7.89
CA CYS A 88 -2.39 6.33 -6.72
C CYS A 88 -2.62 7.83 -6.60
N LEU A 89 -1.58 8.64 -6.83
CA LEU A 89 -1.69 10.11 -6.85
C LEU A 89 -2.66 10.57 -7.95
N ALA A 90 -2.56 9.99 -9.16
CA ALA A 90 -3.47 10.28 -10.26
C ALA A 90 -4.93 9.87 -10.00
N TRP A 91 -5.16 8.80 -9.23
CA TRP A 91 -6.48 8.40 -8.76
C TRP A 91 -7.04 9.29 -7.65
N GLY A 92 -6.18 10.09 -7.01
CA GLY A 92 -6.54 11.06 -5.99
C GLY A 92 -6.06 10.70 -4.59
N ALA A 93 -5.18 9.73 -4.39
CA ALA A 93 -4.55 9.56 -3.07
C ALA A 93 -3.76 10.83 -2.70
N ASN A 94 -3.80 11.24 -1.43
CA ASN A 94 -3.17 12.48 -0.96
C ASN A 94 -2.33 12.32 0.31
N PHE A 95 -2.25 11.12 0.88
CA PHE A 95 -1.21 10.76 1.85
C PHE A 95 -0.60 9.39 1.48
N VAL A 96 0.49 9.43 0.70
CA VAL A 96 1.07 8.23 0.08
C VAL A 96 2.44 7.95 0.70
N ALA A 97 2.58 6.78 1.33
CA ALA A 97 3.87 6.26 1.72
C ALA A 97 4.54 5.64 0.48
N VAL A 98 5.71 6.16 0.09
CA VAL A 98 6.39 5.81 -1.16
C VAL A 98 7.56 4.83 -0.99
N GLY A 99 7.64 4.19 0.17
CA GLY A 99 8.71 3.26 0.48
C GLY A 99 8.69 2.82 1.95
N VAL A 100 9.43 1.76 2.22
CA VAL A 100 9.73 1.28 3.57
C VAL A 100 11.24 1.38 3.75
N ASP A 101 11.66 2.04 4.83
CA ASP A 101 13.07 2.35 5.12
C ASP A 101 13.97 1.09 5.09
N THR A 102 13.52 -0.01 5.69
CA THR A 102 14.24 -1.29 5.70
C THR A 102 14.38 -1.92 4.31
N MET A 103 13.37 -1.78 3.44
CA MET A 103 13.45 -2.21 2.05
C MET A 103 14.45 -1.36 1.27
N LEU A 104 14.37 -0.04 1.40
CA LEU A 104 15.28 0.90 0.74
C LEU A 104 16.73 0.68 1.19
N TYR A 105 16.94 0.47 2.50
CA TYR A 105 18.24 0.17 3.08
C TYR A 105 18.81 -1.13 2.49
N THR A 106 18.03 -2.22 2.49
CA THR A 106 18.47 -3.52 1.96
C THR A 106 18.78 -3.42 0.46
N GLN A 107 17.91 -2.78 -0.33
CA GLN A 107 18.15 -2.56 -1.76
C GLN A 107 19.43 -1.76 -2.01
N ALA A 108 19.71 -0.73 -1.21
CA ALA A 108 20.92 0.07 -1.34
C ALA A 108 22.18 -0.75 -1.01
N LEU A 109 22.13 -1.58 0.03
CA LEU A 109 23.21 -2.49 0.43
C LEU A 109 23.48 -3.54 -0.66
N ASP A 110 22.45 -4.21 -1.16
CA ASP A 110 22.56 -5.21 -2.22
C ASP A 110 23.12 -4.61 -3.50
N ARG A 111 22.60 -3.44 -3.91
CA ARG A 111 23.11 -2.70 -5.07
C ARG A 111 24.57 -2.32 -4.92
N ARG A 112 24.99 -1.90 -3.71
CA ARG A 112 26.40 -1.59 -3.43
C ARG A 112 27.26 -2.83 -3.49
N LEU A 113 26.84 -3.94 -2.88
CA LEU A 113 27.59 -5.19 -2.87
C LEU A 113 27.75 -5.78 -4.29
N ALA A 114 26.70 -5.70 -5.11
CA ALA A 114 26.71 -6.18 -6.49
C ALA A 114 27.76 -5.48 -7.37
N MET A 115 28.17 -4.25 -7.04
CA MET A 115 29.26 -3.56 -7.75
C MET A 115 30.64 -4.22 -7.55
N PHE A 116 30.81 -4.97 -6.46
CA PHE A 116 32.10 -5.57 -6.08
C PHE A 116 32.07 -7.11 -6.10
N LYS A 117 30.89 -7.72 -6.25
CA LYS A 117 30.74 -9.15 -6.50
C LYS A 117 30.56 -9.40 -8.00
N SER A 118 31.66 -9.64 -8.71
CA SER A 118 31.62 -10.21 -10.07
C SER A 118 31.12 -11.65 -10.02
N ALA A 119 30.47 -12.11 -11.09
CA ALA A 119 29.92 -13.46 -11.29
C ALA A 119 30.99 -14.58 -11.31
N SER A 120 31.63 -14.83 -10.17
CA SER A 120 32.53 -15.96 -9.94
C SER A 120 31.95 -16.89 -8.89
N ALA A 121 30.77 -17.45 -9.19
CA ALA A 121 30.32 -18.70 -8.61
C ALA A 121 29.72 -19.51 -9.77
N GLN A 122 30.52 -20.42 -10.32
CA GLN A 122 29.98 -21.48 -11.17
C GLN A 122 28.84 -22.20 -10.41
N PRO A 123 27.77 -22.64 -11.09
CA PRO A 123 26.76 -23.46 -10.44
C PRO A 123 27.44 -24.73 -9.93
N GLN A 124 27.49 -24.90 -8.61
CA GLN A 124 27.86 -26.17 -8.02
C GLN A 124 26.69 -27.13 -8.29
N GLU A 125 26.89 -28.08 -9.20
CA GLU A 125 25.96 -29.18 -9.43
C GLU A 125 25.63 -29.83 -8.09
N LYS A 126 24.37 -29.72 -7.65
CA LYS A 126 23.86 -30.49 -6.54
C LYS A 126 23.58 -31.89 -7.04
N THR A 127 24.49 -32.81 -6.75
CA THR A 127 24.25 -34.25 -6.91
C THR A 127 23.09 -34.66 -5.99
N SER A 128 22.09 -35.29 -6.62
CA SER A 128 20.92 -35.91 -6.03
C SER A 128 21.26 -36.84 -4.86
N TYR A 129 20.47 -36.73 -3.78
CA TYR A 129 19.97 -37.86 -2.99
C TYR A 129 18.56 -37.53 -2.50
#